data_AF-A0A929DUN4-F1
#
_entry.id   AF-A0A929DUN4-F1
#
_cell.length_a   1.000
_cell.length_b   1.000
_cell.length_c   1.000
_cell.angle_alpha   90.00
_cell.angle_beta   90.00
_cell.angle_gamma   90.00
#
_symmetry.space_group_name_H-M   'P 1'
#
loop_
_entity.id
_entity.type
_entity.pdbx_description
1 polymer ?
#
loop_
_entity_poly.entity_id
_entity_poly.type
_entity_poly.pdbx_seq_one_letter_code
_entity_poly.pdbx_strand_id
1 'polypeptide(L)'
;MSNNPGRFVHFWKELKRRNVLRSLAIYAGTAFIILEAATIIFPRWGFPDWSIDLVLWLLILGAIINIFVAWVFDFTSKGIQKT
;
A
#
# COMPACT_ATOMS: atom_id res chain seq x y z
N MET A 1 -34.02 -17.18 -11.88
CA MET A 1 -33.21 -16.05 -11.37
C MET A 1 -32.00 -16.63 -10.66
N SER A 2 -30.83 -16.75 -11.32
CA SER A 2 -29.62 -17.31 -10.70
C SER A 2 -28.85 -16.21 -9.95
N ASN A 3 -29.03 -16.16 -8.63
CA ASN A 3 -28.11 -15.45 -7.75
C ASN A 3 -26.79 -16.23 -7.75
N ASN A 4 -25.75 -15.65 -8.34
CA ASN A 4 -24.41 -16.23 -8.42
C ASN A 4 -23.52 -15.54 -7.38
N PRO A 5 -23.39 -16.03 -6.12
CA PRO A 5 -22.75 -15.29 -5.04
C PRO A 5 -21.21 -15.38 -5.08
N GLY A 6 -20.64 -16.15 -6.01
CA GLY A 6 -19.25 -16.60 -5.94
C GLY A 6 -18.19 -15.71 -6.59
N ARG A 7 -18.56 -14.69 -7.37
CA ARG A 7 -17.58 -13.96 -8.21
C ARG A 7 -16.66 -13.05 -7.38
N PHE A 8 -17.21 -12.37 -6.37
CA PHE A 8 -16.43 -11.56 -5.44
C PHE A 8 -15.54 -12.41 -4.53
N VAL A 9 -16.02 -13.59 -4.11
CA VAL A 9 -15.24 -14.52 -3.27
C VAL A 9 -14.06 -15.10 -4.06
N HIS A 10 -14.25 -15.45 -5.33
CA HIS A 10 -13.14 -15.86 -6.20
C HIS A 10 -12.14 -14.73 -6.45
N PHE A 11 -12.60 -13.51 -6.73
CA PHE A 11 -11.70 -12.34 -6.84
C PHE A 11 -10.95 -12.05 -5.53
N TRP A 12 -11.60 -12.17 -4.38
CA TRP A 12 -10.97 -12.03 -3.05
C TRP A 12 -9.94 -13.14 -2.78
N LYS A 13 -10.23 -14.39 -3.15
CA LYS A 13 -9.29 -15.50 -3.04
C LYS A 13 -8.08 -15.29 -3.96
N GLU A 14 -8.31 -14.76 -5.16
CA GLU A 14 -7.26 -14.44 -6.13
C GLU A 14 -6.38 -13.26 -5.67
N LEU A 15 -6.97 -12.24 -5.05
CA LEU A 15 -6.26 -11.11 -4.44
C LEU A 15 -5.45 -11.54 -3.20
N LYS A 16 -6.02 -12.43 -2.37
CA LYS A 16 -5.37 -13.00 -1.18
C LYS A 16 -4.21 -13.94 -1.55
N ARG A 17 -4.27 -14.60 -2.71
CA ARG A 17 -3.17 -15.46 -3.23
C ARG A 17 -1.97 -14.66 -3.76
N ARG A 18 -2.15 -13.38 -4.08
CA ARG A 18 -1.15 -12.57 -4.82
C ARG A 18 -0.17 -11.77 -3.96
N ASN A 19 -0.20 -11.86 -2.63
CA ASN A 19 0.70 -11.08 -1.72
C ASN A 19 0.69 -9.54 -1.91
N VAL A 20 -0.06 -8.98 -2.86
CA VAL A 20 -0.19 -7.52 -3.07
C VAL A 20 -0.79 -6.86 -1.83
N LEU A 21 -1.76 -7.52 -1.18
CA LEU A 21 -2.31 -7.08 0.10
C LEU A 21 -1.26 -7.02 1.22
N ARG A 22 -0.23 -7.88 1.18
CA ARG A 22 0.85 -7.88 2.16
C ARG A 22 1.79 -6.69 1.94
N SER A 23 2.17 -6.39 0.70
CA SER A 23 2.97 -5.20 0.37
C SER A 23 2.22 -3.91 0.72
N LEU A 24 0.92 -3.85 0.39
CA LEU A 24 0.09 -2.70 0.72
C LEU A 24 -0.05 -2.51 2.24
N ALA A 25 -0.22 -3.60 3.00
CA ALA A 25 -0.32 -3.56 4.45
C ALA A 25 0.99 -3.13 5.12
N ILE A 26 2.14 -3.63 4.64
CA ILE A 26 3.46 -3.21 5.14
C ILE A 26 3.66 -1.72 4.85
N TYR A 27 3.38 -1.27 3.62
CA TYR A 27 3.48 0.13 3.25
C TYR A 27 2.57 1.01 4.09
N ALA A 28 1.31 0.63 4.27
CA ALA A 28 0.37 1.37 5.11
C ALA A 28 0.87 1.46 6.56
N GLY A 29 1.41 0.37 7.11
CA GLY A 29 2.02 0.38 8.45
C GLY A 29 3.22 1.34 8.53
N THR A 30 4.14 1.30 7.56
CA THR A 30 5.29 2.20 7.52
C THR A 30 4.89 3.66 7.33
N ALA A 31 3.97 3.94 6.41
CA ALA A 31 3.44 5.27 6.15
C ALA A 31 2.74 5.85 7.40
N PHE A 32 1.98 5.01 8.10
CA PHE A 32 1.33 5.40 9.36
C PHE A 32 2.36 5.78 10.42
N ILE A 33 3.42 4.98 10.62
CA ILE A 33 4.49 5.29 11.58
C ILE A 33 5.19 6.61 11.22
N ILE A 34 5.45 6.85 9.94
CA ILE A 34 6.06 8.11 9.47
C ILE A 34 5.13 9.30 9.77
N LEU A 35 3.83 9.16 9.51
CA LEU A 35 2.86 10.21 9.75
C LEU A 35 2.74 10.53 11.24
N GLU A 36 2.63 9.52 12.10
CA GLU A 36 2.63 9.68 13.56
C GLU A 36 3.93 10.32 14.08
N ALA A 37 5.09 9.93 13.54
CA ALA A 37 6.33 10.59 13.89
C ALA A 37 6.34 12.07 13.47
N ALA A 38 5.82 12.39 12.28
CA ALA A 38 5.74 13.75 11.78
C ALA A 38 4.79 14.62 12.62
N THR A 39 3.61 14.11 13.00
CA THR A 39 2.65 14.86 13.84
C THR A 39 3.20 15.19 15.23
N ILE A 40 4.16 14.40 15.74
CA ILE A 40 4.81 14.65 17.03
C ILE A 40 6.02 15.59 16.87
N ILE A 41 6.87 15.34 15.87
CA ILE A 41 8.14 16.04 15.70
C ILE A 41 7.95 17.42 15.07
N PHE A 42 7.08 17.55 14.06
CA PHE A 42 6.96 18.78 13.28
C PHE A 42 6.45 19.96 14.12
N PRO A 43 5.38 19.83 14.92
CA PRO A 43 4.95 20.92 15.80
C PRO A 43 5.99 21.27 16.85
N ARG A 44 6.73 20.28 17.36
CA ARG A 44 7.81 20.48 18.34
C ARG A 44 8.98 21.28 17.76
N TRP A 45 9.23 21.17 16.45
CA TRP A 45 10.22 21.97 15.74
C TRP A 45 9.68 23.31 15.22
N GLY A 46 8.40 23.62 15.47
CA GLY A 46 7.80 24.86 15.01
C GLY A 46 7.53 24.89 13.50
N PHE A 47 7.46 23.72 12.86
CA PHE A 47 7.01 23.65 11.48
C PHE A 47 5.52 24.04 11.39
N PRO A 48 5.13 24.77 10.33
CA PRO A 48 3.74 25.11 10.09
C PRO A 48 2.91 23.88 9.72
N ASP A 49 1.60 23.91 10.02
CA ASP A 49 0.71 22.75 9.94
C ASP A 49 0.63 22.12 8.54
N TRP A 50 0.78 22.93 7.48
CA TRP A 50 0.81 22.46 6.07
C TRP A 50 1.97 21.49 5.78
N SER A 51 2.98 21.42 6.66
CA SER A 51 4.09 20.48 6.53
C SER A 51 3.61 19.03 6.70
N ILE A 52 2.61 18.79 7.56
CA ILE A 52 2.02 17.46 7.75
C ILE A 52 1.23 17.06 6.48
N ASP A 53 0.48 18.00 5.90
CA ASP A 53 -0.22 17.77 4.63
C ASP A 53 0.77 17.42 3.51
N LEU A 54 1.93 18.10 3.45
CA LEU A 54 2.99 17.73 2.51
C LEU A 54 3.48 16.30 2.69
N VAL A 55 3.73 15.86 3.93
CA VAL A 55 4.15 14.48 4.21
C VAL A 55 3.07 13.50 3.74
N LEU A 56 1.80 13.82 4.00
CA LEU A 56 0.68 13.00 3.54
C LEU A 56 0.66 12.87 2.00
N TRP A 57 0.81 13.98 1.27
CA TRP A 57 0.90 13.96 -0.19
C TRP A 57 2.09 13.13 -0.70
N LEU A 58 3.25 13.24 -0.05
CA LEU A 58 4.43 12.41 -0.33
C LEU A 58 4.18 10.92 -0.09
N LEU A 59 3.48 10.57 1.00
CA LEU A 59 3.10 9.19 1.29
C LEU A 59 2.07 8.66 0.28
N ILE A 60 1.14 9.48 -0.19
CA ILE A 60 0.19 9.08 -1.25
C ILE A 60 0.95 8.80 -2.56
N LEU A 61 1.88 9.68 -2.94
CA LEU A 61 2.73 9.47 -4.11
C LEU A 61 3.59 8.20 -3.95
N GLY A 62 4.17 8.00 -2.76
CA GLY A 62 4.92 6.79 -2.42
C GLY A 62 4.06 5.53 -2.48
N ALA A 63 2.77 5.61 -2.12
CA ALA A 63 1.84 4.49 -2.22
C ALA A 63 1.60 4.10 -3.68
N ILE A 64 1.41 5.09 -4.56
CA ILE A 64 1.26 4.87 -6.01
C ILE A 64 2.51 4.20 -6.57
N ILE A 65 3.70 4.70 -6.20
CA ILE A 65 4.98 4.08 -6.59
C ILE A 65 5.07 2.65 -6.06
N ASN A 66 4.72 2.42 -4.79
CA ASN A 66 4.78 1.08 -4.19
C ASN A 66 3.82 0.10 -4.88
N ILE A 67 2.64 0.54 -5.33
CA ILE A 67 1.73 -0.27 -6.14
C ILE A 67 2.38 -0.63 -7.49
N PHE A 68 3.01 0.35 -8.16
CA PHE A 68 3.75 0.10 -9.40
C PHE A 68 4.92 -0.85 -9.21
N VAL A 69 5.72 -0.68 -8.16
CA VAL A 69 6.84 -1.56 -7.82
C VAL A 69 6.33 -2.95 -7.47
N ALA A 70 5.25 -3.08 -6.68
CA ALA A 70 4.63 -4.36 -6.40
C ALA A 70 4.14 -5.04 -7.68
N TRP A 71 3.64 -4.27 -8.66
CA TRP A 71 3.22 -4.81 -9.96
C TRP A 71 4.42 -5.28 -10.80
N VAL A 72 5.50 -4.48 -10.89
CA VAL A 72 6.73 -4.83 -11.62
C VAL A 72 7.48 -5.99 -10.95
N PHE A 73 7.58 -6.01 -9.62
CA PHE A 73 8.15 -7.13 -8.88
C PHE A 73 7.27 -8.38 -8.93
N ASP A 74 5.95 -8.27 -9.06
CA ASP A 74 5.09 -9.45 -9.32
C ASP A 74 5.37 -10.02 -10.73
N PHE A 75 5.67 -9.17 -11.73
CA PHE A 75 6.19 -9.63 -13.02
C PHE A 75 7.56 -10.33 -12.89
N THR A 76 8.47 -9.80 -12.08
CA THR A 76 9.79 -10.41 -11.83
C THR A 76 9.69 -11.67 -10.95
N SER A 77 8.78 -11.73 -9.99
CA SER A 77 8.61 -12.86 -9.07
C SER A 77 7.72 -13.97 -9.64
N LYS A 78 7.00 -13.69 -10.75
CA LYS A 78 6.55 -14.72 -11.71
C LYS A 78 7.67 -15.25 -12.61
N GLY A 79 8.90 -14.80 -12.40
CA GLY A 79 10.09 -15.48 -12.85
C GLY A 79 10.27 -16.79 -12.09
N ILE A 80 10.00 -17.89 -12.80
CA ILE A 80 10.33 -19.28 -12.49
C ILE A 80 9.34 -19.98 -11.53
N GLN A 81 8.13 -20.24 -12.01
CA GLN A 81 7.60 -21.60 -11.82
C GLN A 81 8.47 -22.53 -12.66
N LYS A 82 9.52 -23.07 -12.04
CA LYS A 82 10.11 -24.33 -12.50
C LYS A 82 9.00 -25.36 -12.30
N THR A 83 8.44 -25.80 -13.42
CA THR A 83 7.78 -27.12 -13.56
C THR A 83 8.59 -28.18 -12.84
#